data_AF-A0A9Q0GFH1-F1
#
_entry.id   AF-A0A9Q0GFH1-F1
#
_cell.length_a   1.000
_cell.length_b   1.000
_cell.length_c   1.000
_cell.angle_alpha   90.00
_cell.angle_beta   90.00
_cell.angle_gamma   90.00
#
_symmetry.space_group_name_H-M   'P 1'
#
loop_
_entity.id
_entity.type
_entity.pdbx_description
1 polymer ?
#
loop_
_entity_poly.entity_id
_entity_poly.type
_entity_poly.pdbx_seq_one_letter_code
_entity_poly.pdbx_strand_id
1 'polypeptide(L)'
;MREKEERVCVTGANGFIGSWLVQSLAEEGYSSIHAAVYPPGSDRSHLFHIVNTINQQQQQEEEEEEKVIITLPVFEGNLVDYDAVCKAVEGCAGVFHVASPCTLEDPVEPERELILPAVQGTVNILMAAKRFGHK
;
A
#
# COMPACT_ATOMS: atom_id res chain seq x y z
N MET A 1 5.93 -21.52 6.62
CA MET A 1 6.54 -20.61 5.60
C MET A 1 7.56 -19.67 6.27
N ARG A 2 8.59 -19.13 5.59
CA ARG A 2 9.55 -18.17 6.22
C ARG A 2 8.87 -16.82 6.40
N GLU A 3 8.87 -16.28 7.62
CA GLU A 3 8.45 -14.90 7.90
C GLU A 3 9.25 -13.93 7.02
N LYS A 4 8.54 -13.09 6.26
CA LYS A 4 9.15 -11.95 5.57
C LYS A 4 9.00 -10.76 6.50
N GLU A 5 10.04 -10.50 7.30
CA GLU A 5 10.16 -9.28 8.13
C GLU A 5 10.23 -7.98 7.29
N GLU A 6 10.23 -8.11 5.96
CA GLU A 6 10.30 -7.02 5.01
C GLU A 6 8.97 -6.24 4.99
N ARG A 7 8.99 -5.02 5.53
CA ARG A 7 7.86 -4.10 5.42
C ARG A 7 7.71 -3.66 3.98
N VAL A 8 6.48 -3.59 3.47
CA VAL A 8 6.22 -3.14 2.09
C VAL A 8 5.18 -2.04 2.07
N CYS A 9 5.31 -1.10 1.12
CA CYS A 9 4.33 -0.05 0.90
C CYS A 9 3.47 -0.38 -0.31
N VAL A 10 2.15 -0.26 -0.18
CA VAL A 10 1.20 -0.35 -1.29
C VAL A 10 0.51 1.01 -1.45
N THR A 11 0.72 1.68 -2.58
CA THR A 11 0.00 2.92 -2.89
C THR A 11 -1.35 2.61 -3.52
N GLY A 12 -2.40 3.34 -3.15
CA GLY A 12 -3.75 3.07 -3.65
C GLY A 12 -4.30 1.78 -3.06
N ALA A 13 -3.90 1.48 -1.81
CA ALA A 13 -4.17 0.21 -1.13
C ALA A 13 -5.67 -0.09 -1.02
N ASN A 14 -6.52 0.92 -0.91
CA ASN A 14 -7.98 0.74 -0.81
C ASN A 14 -8.69 0.74 -2.18
N GLY A 15 -7.95 0.76 -3.28
CA GLY A 15 -8.49 0.58 -4.62
C GLY A 15 -8.78 -0.89 -4.93
N PHE A 16 -9.36 -1.12 -6.11
CA PHE A 16 -9.70 -2.46 -6.57
C PHE A 16 -8.47 -3.39 -6.59
N ILE A 17 -7.41 -3.03 -7.32
CA ILE A 17 -6.18 -3.84 -7.39
C ILE A 17 -5.41 -3.80 -6.05
N GLY A 18 -5.39 -2.64 -5.39
CA GLY A 18 -4.64 -2.44 -4.16
C GLY A 18 -5.10 -3.36 -3.03
N SER A 19 -6.42 -3.54 -2.87
CA SER A 19 -6.96 -4.35 -1.75
C SER A 19 -6.68 -5.84 -1.92
N TRP A 20 -6.77 -6.34 -3.16
CA TRP A 20 -6.33 -7.70 -3.49
C TRP A 20 -4.83 -7.90 -3.29
N LEU A 21 -4.00 -6.91 -3.64
CA LEU A 21 -2.58 -6.99 -3.39
C LEU A 21 -2.25 -7.01 -1.89
N VAL A 22 -2.93 -6.20 -1.08
CA VAL A 22 -2.81 -6.24 0.39
C VAL A 22 -3.19 -7.62 0.93
N GLN A 23 -4.29 -8.20 0.43
CA GLN A 23 -4.70 -9.56 0.79
C GLN A 23 -3.62 -10.59 0.44
N SER A 24 -3.13 -10.60 -0.81
CA SER A 24 -2.13 -11.57 -1.25
C SER A 24 -0.80 -11.42 -0.49
N LEU A 25 -0.36 -10.19 -0.19
CA LEU A 25 0.83 -9.97 0.62
C LEU A 25 0.64 -10.49 2.06
N ALA A 26 -0.55 -10.27 2.63
CA ALA A 26 -0.89 -10.79 3.94
C ALA A 26 -0.90 -12.34 3.97
N GLU A 27 -1.49 -12.98 2.97
CA GLU A 27 -1.51 -14.45 2.81
C GLU A 27 -0.10 -15.04 2.57
N GLU A 28 0.78 -14.30 1.89
CA GLU A 28 2.18 -14.68 1.64
C GLU A 28 3.12 -14.46 2.85
N GLY A 29 2.58 -14.03 4.00
CA GLY A 29 3.32 -13.92 5.25
C GLY A 29 4.13 -12.62 5.42
N TYR A 30 3.78 -11.53 4.72
CA TYR A 30 4.31 -10.21 5.03
C TYR A 30 3.72 -9.69 6.34
N SER A 31 4.57 -9.38 7.33
CA SER A 31 4.13 -8.99 8.68
C SER A 31 3.72 -7.51 8.81
N SER A 32 4.13 -6.64 7.89
CA SER A 32 3.75 -5.23 7.90
C SER A 32 3.57 -4.66 6.51
N ILE A 33 2.37 -4.14 6.25
CA ILE A 33 1.96 -3.59 4.96
C ILE A 33 1.54 -2.13 5.18
N HIS A 34 2.35 -1.19 4.72
CA HIS A 34 2.01 0.23 4.74
C HIS A 34 0.96 0.52 3.64
N ALA A 35 -0.25 0.88 4.05
CA ALA A 35 -1.35 1.19 3.15
C ALA A 35 -1.42 2.69 2.89
N ALA A 36 -0.92 3.17 1.75
CA ALA A 36 -1.04 4.57 1.36
C ALA A 36 -2.37 4.79 0.61
N VAL A 37 -3.25 5.62 1.19
CA VAL A 37 -4.64 5.79 0.77
C VAL A 37 -4.94 7.24 0.41
N TYR A 38 -5.58 7.48 -0.74
CA TYR A 38 -5.80 8.85 -1.22
C TYR A 38 -6.71 9.66 -0.28
N PRO A 39 -6.34 10.90 0.10
CA PRO A 39 -7.02 11.66 1.15
C PRO A 39 -7.85 12.84 0.60
N PRO A 40 -8.76 13.41 1.40
CA PRO A 40 -9.70 12.75 2.31
C PRO A 40 -10.92 12.18 1.55
N GLY A 41 -11.62 11.22 2.16
CA GLY A 41 -12.93 10.75 1.68
C GLY A 41 -12.99 9.34 1.06
N SER A 42 -11.86 8.64 0.93
CA SER A 42 -11.86 7.27 0.43
C SER A 42 -12.02 6.25 1.57
N ASP A 43 -13.00 5.36 1.46
CA ASP A 43 -13.22 4.27 2.42
C ASP A 43 -12.05 3.28 2.37
N ARG A 44 -11.61 2.84 3.55
CA ARG A 44 -10.51 1.89 3.74
C ARG A 44 -10.86 0.79 4.75
N SER A 45 -12.10 0.77 5.24
CA SER A 45 -12.56 -0.15 6.28
C SER A 45 -12.39 -1.62 5.88
N HIS A 46 -12.60 -1.93 4.60
CA HIS A 46 -12.43 -3.26 4.03
C HIS A 46 -11.00 -3.80 4.17
N LEU A 47 -9.96 -2.96 4.14
CA LEU A 47 -8.58 -3.42 4.32
C LEU A 47 -8.34 -3.99 5.72
N PHE A 48 -8.93 -3.37 6.74
CA PHE A 48 -8.84 -3.88 8.11
C PHE A 48 -9.62 -5.19 8.26
N HIS A 49 -10.77 -5.33 7.58
CA HIS A 49 -11.51 -6.59 7.58
C HIS A 49 -10.70 -7.74 6.98
N ILE A 50 -10.05 -7.51 5.84
CA ILE A 50 -9.15 -8.48 5.18
C ILE A 50 -8.06 -8.94 6.14
N VAL A 51 -7.27 -7.99 6.67
CA VAL A 51 -6.13 -8.30 7.55
C VAL A 51 -6.57 -8.98 8.84
N ASN A 52 -7.67 -8.53 9.45
CA ASN A 52 -8.21 -9.15 10.66
C ASN A 52 -8.70 -10.58 10.42
N THR A 53 -9.28 -10.86 9.25
CA THR A 53 -9.75 -12.20 8.88
C THR A 53 -8.58 -13.16 8.73
N ILE A 54 -7.53 -12.74 8.02
CA ILE A 54 -6.30 -13.53 7.85
C ILE A 54 -5.63 -13.80 9.19
N ASN A 55 -5.47 -12.76 10.03
CA ASN A 55 -4.91 -12.91 11.38
C ASN A 55 -5.73 -13.88 12.25
N GLN A 56 -7.06 -13.95 12.10
CA GLN A 56 -7.91 -14.90 12.83
C GLN A 56 -7.80 -16.33 12.30
N GLN A 57 -7.64 -16.52 10.99
CA GLN A 57 -7.46 -17.82 10.36
C GLN A 57 -6.14 -18.46 10.83
N GLN A 58 -5.04 -17.71 10.80
CA GLN A 58 -3.74 -18.17 11.30
C GLN A 58 -3.77 -18.52 12.81
N GLN A 59 -4.66 -17.90 13.59
CA GLN A 59 -4.80 -18.24 15.01
C GLN A 59 -5.47 -19.60 15.23
N GLN A 60 -6.35 -20.03 14.33
CA GLN A 60 -7.12 -21.27 14.42
C GLN A 60 -6.38 -22.50 13.89
N GLU A 61 -5.32 -22.31 13.11
CA GLU A 61 -4.46 -23.40 12.64
C GLU A 61 -3.70 -24.02 13.83
N GLU A 62 -3.81 -25.35 13.97
CA GLU A 62 -3.25 -26.16 15.06
C GLU A 62 -1.75 -26.51 14.84
N GLU A 63 -1.16 -26.12 13.72
CA GLU A 63 0.23 -26.41 13.40
C GLU A 63 1.19 -25.50 14.19
N GLU A 64 2.31 -26.06 14.65
CA GLU A 64 3.39 -25.39 15.41
C GLU A 64 4.20 -24.38 14.56
N GLU A 65 3.67 -23.88 13.44
CA GLU A 65 4.33 -22.81 12.70
C GLU A 65 4.23 -21.48 13.45
N GLU A 66 5.28 -20.67 13.35
CA GLU A 66 5.40 -19.37 14.01
C GLU A 66 4.34 -18.40 13.48
N LYS A 67 3.39 -18.01 14.33
CA LYS A 67 2.24 -17.17 13.95
C LYS A 67 2.69 -15.74 13.71
N VAL A 68 2.45 -15.22 12.50
CA VAL A 68 2.83 -13.86 12.11
C VAL A 68 1.61 -12.94 12.23
N ILE A 69 1.68 -11.96 13.14
CA ILE A 69 0.63 -10.94 13.24
C ILE A 69 0.86 -9.89 12.16
N ILE A 70 -0.10 -9.77 11.26
CA ILE A 70 -0.05 -8.83 10.15
C ILE A 70 -0.54 -7.47 10.63
N THR A 71 0.26 -6.44 10.40
CA THR A 71 -0.04 -5.05 10.73
C THR A 71 -0.29 -4.23 9.47
N LEU A 72 -1.25 -3.29 9.53
CA LEU A 72 -1.65 -2.44 8.41
C LEU A 72 -1.62 -0.95 8.79
N PRO A 73 -0.43 -0.33 8.95
CA PRO A 73 -0.35 1.11 9.17
C PRO A 73 -0.87 1.87 7.94
N VAL A 74 -1.75 2.84 8.15
CA VAL A 74 -2.34 3.63 7.07
C VAL A 74 -1.68 4.99 6.98
N PHE A 75 -1.27 5.35 5.76
CA PHE A 75 -0.62 6.63 5.45
C PHE A 75 -1.43 7.44 4.45
N GLU A 76 -1.16 8.74 4.46
CA GLU A 76 -1.66 9.67 3.45
C GLU A 76 -1.06 9.31 2.08
N GLY A 77 -1.93 9.01 1.09
CA GLY A 77 -1.54 8.53 -0.24
C GLY A 77 -1.61 9.59 -1.33
N ASN A 78 -1.48 10.87 -1.00
CA ASN A 78 -1.43 11.93 -2.01
C ASN A 78 -0.07 11.88 -2.74
N LEU A 79 -0.06 11.33 -3.97
CA LEU A 79 1.17 11.09 -4.71
C LEU A 79 1.93 12.36 -5.11
N VAL A 80 1.24 13.50 -5.25
CA VAL A 80 1.91 14.77 -5.61
C VAL A 80 2.52 15.47 -4.39
N ASP A 81 2.17 15.03 -3.19
CA ASP A 81 2.84 15.45 -1.94
C ASP A 81 4.00 14.49 -1.65
N TYR A 82 5.22 14.99 -1.87
CA TYR A 82 6.44 14.20 -1.67
C TYR A 82 6.66 13.81 -0.20
N ASP A 83 6.26 14.64 0.76
CA ASP A 83 6.44 14.33 2.19
C ASP A 83 5.45 13.25 2.64
N ALA A 84 4.22 13.28 2.13
CA ALA A 84 3.24 12.21 2.34
C ALA A 84 3.76 10.87 1.77
N VAL A 85 4.27 10.89 0.54
CA VAL A 85 4.90 9.73 -0.09
C VAL A 85 6.09 9.23 0.74
N CYS A 86 6.97 10.12 1.21
CA CYS A 86 8.11 9.74 2.03
C CYS A 86 7.67 9.02 3.32
N LYS A 87 6.67 9.54 4.03
CA LYS A 87 6.16 8.92 5.26
C LYS A 87 5.61 7.51 5.02
N ALA A 88 4.96 7.29 3.88
CA ALA A 88 4.43 5.97 3.53
C ALA A 88 5.53 4.96 3.19
N VAL A 89 6.59 5.41 2.51
CA VAL A 89 7.68 4.56 2.01
C VAL A 89 8.79 4.32 3.04
N GLU A 90 8.94 5.22 4.01
CA GLU A 90 10.00 5.14 5.02
C GLU A 90 9.96 3.80 5.79
N GLY A 91 11.10 3.11 5.81
CA GLY A 91 11.25 1.81 6.48
C GLY A 91 10.70 0.61 5.71
N CYS A 92 10.19 0.79 4.49
CA CYS A 92 9.80 -0.30 3.60
C CYS A 92 11.00 -0.83 2.79
N ALA A 93 11.09 -2.16 2.68
CA ALA A 93 12.02 -2.86 1.80
C ALA A 93 11.60 -2.77 0.32
N GLY A 94 10.30 -2.61 0.06
CA GLY A 94 9.75 -2.52 -1.29
C GLY A 94 8.51 -1.63 -1.37
N VAL A 95 8.24 -1.13 -2.58
CA VAL A 95 7.06 -0.32 -2.88
C VAL A 95 6.32 -0.89 -4.07
N PHE A 96 5.03 -1.18 -3.90
CA PHE A 96 4.09 -1.49 -4.96
C PHE A 96 3.31 -0.22 -5.31
N HIS A 97 3.67 0.39 -6.44
CA HIS A 97 3.02 1.60 -6.93
C HIS A 97 1.78 1.25 -7.76
N VAL A 98 0.61 1.24 -7.12
CA VAL A 98 -0.68 0.90 -7.77
C VAL A 98 -1.59 2.14 -7.92
N ALA A 99 -1.46 3.12 -7.02
CA ALA A 99 -2.18 4.38 -7.13
C ALA A 99 -1.90 5.10 -8.46
N SER A 100 -2.97 5.50 -9.12
CA SER A 100 -2.96 6.38 -10.29
C SER A 100 -4.19 7.28 -10.21
N PRO A 101 -4.11 8.54 -10.70
CA PRO A 101 -5.29 9.28 -11.08
C PRO A 101 -6.14 8.42 -12.02
N CYS A 102 -7.39 8.18 -11.63
CA CYS A 102 -8.33 7.36 -12.38
C CYS A 102 -9.73 7.92 -12.14
N THR A 103 -10.45 8.17 -13.22
CA THR A 103 -11.82 8.67 -13.21
C THR A 103 -12.64 7.88 -14.23
N LEU A 104 -13.94 7.72 -13.95
CA LEU A 104 -14.89 7.14 -14.90
C LEU A 104 -15.48 8.20 -15.84
N GLU A 105 -15.24 9.47 -15.54
CA GLU A 105 -15.70 10.62 -16.31
C GLU A 105 -14.60 11.08 -17.28
N ASP A 106 -15.00 11.63 -18.43
CA ASP A 106 -14.03 12.21 -19.36
C ASP A 106 -13.39 13.47 -18.73
N PRO A 107 -12.06 13.53 -18.61
CA PRO A 107 -11.37 14.67 -18.02
C PRO A 107 -11.51 15.91 -18.93
N VAL A 108 -11.68 17.08 -18.32
CA VAL A 108 -11.81 18.35 -19.05
C VAL A 108 -10.42 18.82 -19.51
N GLU A 109 -9.42 18.71 -18.64
CA GLU A 109 -8.00 18.99 -18.88
C GLU A 109 -7.16 17.74 -18.59
N PRO A 110 -7.11 16.74 -19.50
CA PRO A 110 -6.45 15.45 -19.27
C PRO A 110 -4.98 15.57 -18.83
N GLU A 111 -4.28 16.57 -19.37
CA GLU A 111 -2.88 16.85 -19.02
C GLU A 111 -2.73 17.13 -17.52
N ARG A 112 -3.59 17.99 -16.96
CA ARG A 112 -3.51 18.44 -15.57
C ARG A 112 -4.17 17.48 -14.60
N GLU A 113 -5.24 16.83 -15.03
CA GLU A 113 -6.05 15.94 -14.18
C GLU A 113 -5.44 14.53 -14.09
N LEU A 114 -4.80 14.04 -15.15
CA LEU A 114 -4.32 12.66 -15.23
C LEU A 114 -2.80 12.57 -15.45
N ILE A 115 -2.29 13.19 -16.53
CA ILE A 115 -0.92 12.95 -16.99
C ILE A 115 0.11 13.51 -16.00
N LEU A 116 0.05 14.81 -15.70
CA LEU A 116 0.95 15.47 -14.77
C LEU A 116 0.96 14.84 -13.36
N PRO A 117 -0.19 14.57 -12.71
CA PRO A 117 -0.20 13.93 -11.40
C PRO A 117 0.30 12.48 -11.44
N ALA A 118 0.04 11.72 -12.51
CA ALA A 118 0.59 10.38 -12.66
C ALA A 118 2.12 10.41 -12.79
N VAL A 119 2.65 11.25 -13.67
CA VAL A 119 4.10 11.42 -13.87
C VAL A 119 4.78 11.89 -12.59
N GLN A 120 4.28 12.97 -11.99
CA GLN A 120 4.85 13.54 -10.77
C GLN A 120 4.77 12.53 -9.61
N GLY A 121 3.64 11.83 -9.48
CA GLY A 121 3.44 10.79 -8.48
C GLY A 121 4.45 9.65 -8.60
N THR A 122 4.65 9.14 -9.82
CA THR A 122 5.66 8.11 -10.08
C THR A 122 7.07 8.60 -9.77
N VAL A 123 7.43 9.84 -10.15
CA VAL A 123 8.73 10.43 -9.82
C VAL A 123 8.92 10.53 -8.31
N ASN A 124 7.91 10.98 -7.56
CA ASN A 124 7.96 11.07 -6.10
C ASN A 124 8.20 9.70 -5.45
N ILE A 125 7.51 8.66 -5.93
CA ILE A 125 7.70 7.28 -5.45
C ILE A 125 9.12 6.78 -5.72
N LEU A 126 9.64 6.98 -6.94
CA LEU A 126 11.01 6.59 -7.28
C LEU A 126 12.04 7.35 -6.42
N MET A 127 11.81 8.63 -6.16
CA MET A 127 12.70 9.46 -5.33
C MET A 127 12.65 9.03 -3.87
N ALA A 128 11.48 8.68 -3.32
CA ALA A 128 11.34 8.14 -1.97
C ALA A 128 11.98 6.75 -1.86
N ALA A 129 11.73 5.85 -2.82
CA ALA A 129 12.36 4.54 -2.87
C ALA A 129 13.88 4.63 -2.97
N LYS A 130 14.43 5.58 -3.75
CA LYS A 130 15.88 5.85 -3.79
C LYS A 130 16.42 6.37 -2.44
N ARG A 131 15.62 7.14 -1.71
CA ARG A 131 16.01 7.73 -0.43
C ARG A 131 16.02 6.71 0.71
N PHE A 132 15.02 5.84 0.77
CA PHE A 132 14.81 4.89 1.87
C PHE A 132 15.18 3.44 1.53
N GLY A 133 15.35 3.11 0.25
CA GLY A 133 15.75 1.78 -0.19
C GLY A 133 17.17 1.45 0.27
N HIS A 134 17.29 0.38 1.05
CA HIS A 134 18.57 -0.22 1.40
C HIS A 134 19.03 -1.16 0.27
N LYS A 135 20.35 -1.18 0.01
CA LYS A 135 20.98 -2.05 -1.00
C LYS A 135 21.22 -3.45 -0.45
#